data_AF-A0A7J3ACH4-F1
#
_entry.id   AF-A0A7J3ACH4-F1
#
_cell.length_a   1.000
_cell.length_b   1.000
_cell.length_c   1.000
_cell.angle_alpha   90.00
_cell.angle_beta   90.00
_cell.angle_gamma   90.00
#
_symmetry.space_group_name_H-M   'P 1'
#
loop_
_entity.id
_entity.type
_entity.pdbx_description
1 polymer ?
#
loop_
_entity_poly.entity_id
_entity_poly.type
_entity_poly.pdbx_seq_one_letter_code
_entity_poly.pdbx_strand_id
1 'polypeptide(L)'
;MMNPILVKEVFSKGFATVQENDKLSRCLELFKKGLPPVLAVFDDKGKYVGVIARRWIIRSRLDPATAKVKNLMRTAPKVSPETTISKAAKLMIESSIRQLPVFEKNRLLGFVTDEDIIHGAVTQEWGNTLVEKIMSRAPYTIEAHRSVGAVISLMREQGISHVPVIDNGKL
;
A
#
# COMPACT_ATOMS: atom_id res chain seq x y z
N MET A 1 29.91 5.02 12.81
CA MET A 1 28.79 4.10 12.50
C MET A 1 27.51 4.88 12.65
N MET A 2 26.63 4.87 11.65
CA MET A 2 25.31 5.50 11.75
C MET A 2 24.41 4.70 12.69
N ASN A 3 23.60 5.40 13.49
CA ASN A 3 22.56 4.76 14.29
C ASN A 3 21.40 4.34 13.38
N PRO A 4 20.88 3.11 13.51
CA PRO A 4 19.74 2.68 12.71
C PRO A 4 18.48 3.42 13.14
N ILE A 5 17.72 3.92 12.16
CA ILE A 5 16.41 4.54 12.41
C ILE A 5 15.39 3.44 12.71
N LEU A 6 14.64 3.62 13.79
CA LEU A 6 13.66 2.67 14.29
C LEU A 6 12.24 3.07 13.89
N VAL A 7 11.37 2.06 13.73
CA VAL A 7 9.94 2.26 13.40
C VAL A 7 9.25 3.19 14.38
N LYS A 8 9.62 3.15 15.68
CA LYS A 8 9.05 4.03 16.72
C LYS A 8 9.22 5.52 16.46
N GLU A 9 10.20 5.90 15.64
CA GLU A 9 10.52 7.28 15.32
C GLU A 9 9.64 7.84 14.19
N VAL A 10 8.97 6.97 13.42
CA VAL A 10 8.26 7.38 12.19
C VAL A 10 6.80 6.92 12.09
N PHE A 11 6.38 5.90 12.84
CA PHE A 11 5.04 5.33 12.68
C PHE A 11 3.90 6.25 13.19
N SER A 12 2.72 6.13 12.57
CA SER A 12 1.52 6.87 12.97
C SER A 12 0.55 6.02 13.78
N LYS A 13 -0.11 6.66 14.76
CA LYS A 13 -1.23 6.07 15.54
C LYS A 13 -2.59 6.25 14.86
N GLY A 14 -2.70 7.18 13.90
CA GLY A 14 -3.92 7.43 13.13
C GLY A 14 -3.91 6.62 11.84
N PHE A 15 -4.88 5.73 11.66
CA PHE A 15 -5.02 4.91 10.47
C PHE A 15 -6.48 4.62 10.16
N ALA A 16 -6.81 4.54 8.87
CA ALA A 16 -8.16 4.22 8.43
C ALA A 16 -8.44 2.72 8.58
N THR A 17 -9.65 2.40 9.05
CA THR A 17 -10.06 1.02 9.39
C THR A 17 -11.37 0.62 8.69
N VAL A 18 -11.53 -0.69 8.50
CA VAL A 18 -12.77 -1.34 8.02
C VAL A 18 -12.99 -2.66 8.77
N GLN A 19 -14.23 -3.13 8.76
CA GLN A 19 -14.57 -4.46 9.27
C GLN A 19 -14.43 -5.51 8.16
N GLU A 20 -14.08 -6.74 8.52
CA GLU A 20 -13.90 -7.84 7.55
C GLU A 20 -15.21 -8.18 6.80
N ASN A 21 -16.36 -7.88 7.42
CA ASN A 21 -17.69 -8.09 6.86
C ASN A 21 -18.23 -6.87 6.08
N ASP A 22 -17.51 -5.74 6.06
CA ASP A 22 -17.85 -4.58 5.22
C ASP A 22 -17.83 -4.95 3.73
N LYS A 23 -18.58 -4.19 2.93
CA LYS A 23 -18.52 -4.27 1.47
C LYS A 23 -17.28 -3.56 0.93
N LEU A 24 -16.75 -4.02 -0.21
CA LEU A 24 -15.61 -3.37 -0.86
C LEU A 24 -15.93 -1.93 -1.32
N SER A 25 -17.20 -1.60 -1.61
CA SER A 25 -17.64 -0.24 -1.94
C SER A 25 -17.31 0.77 -0.84
N ARG A 26 -17.48 0.38 0.43
CA ARG A 26 -17.10 1.21 1.59
C ARG A 26 -15.60 1.48 1.61
N CYS A 27 -14.77 0.49 1.26
CA CYS A 27 -13.33 0.70 1.13
C CYS A 27 -13.03 1.74 0.05
N LEU A 28 -13.69 1.65 -1.11
CA LEU A 28 -13.50 2.62 -2.20
C LEU A 28 -13.92 4.04 -1.81
N GLU A 29 -14.97 4.20 -0.98
CA GLU A 29 -15.36 5.50 -0.42
C GLU A 29 -14.28 6.06 0.53
N LEU A 30 -13.73 5.23 1.42
CA LEU A 30 -12.65 5.65 2.31
C LEU A 30 -11.39 6.04 1.53
N PHE A 31 -11.04 5.29 0.49
CA PHE A 31 -9.95 5.63 -0.45
C PHE A 31 -10.23 6.86 -1.33
N LYS A 32 -11.45 7.40 -1.34
CA LYS A 32 -11.77 8.69 -1.98
C LYS A 32 -11.64 9.86 -1.00
N LYS A 33 -12.01 9.65 0.27
CA LYS A 33 -11.97 10.67 1.33
C LYS A 33 -10.54 11.00 1.76
N GLY A 34 -9.64 10.04 1.63
CA GLY A 34 -8.20 10.24 1.68
C GLY A 34 -7.53 9.23 0.75
N LEU A 35 -6.23 9.36 0.50
CA LEU A 35 -5.47 8.39 -0.28
C LEU A 35 -4.60 7.49 0.63
N PRO A 36 -5.14 6.81 1.67
CA PRO A 36 -4.31 5.91 2.46
C PRO A 36 -3.86 4.74 1.57
N PRO A 37 -2.59 4.29 1.69
CA PRO A 37 -2.05 3.23 0.84
C PRO A 37 -2.79 1.90 1.03
N VAL A 38 -3.26 1.62 2.26
CA VAL A 38 -4.15 0.49 2.61
C VAL A 38 -5.11 0.88 3.74
N LEU A 39 -6.14 0.06 3.96
CA LEU A 39 -7.01 0.13 5.15
C LEU A 39 -6.71 -1.05 6.06
N ALA A 40 -6.69 -0.82 7.37
CA ALA A 40 -6.59 -1.87 8.37
C ALA A 40 -7.93 -2.60 8.54
N VAL A 41 -7.90 -3.92 8.58
CA VAL A 41 -9.09 -4.77 8.67
C VAL A 41 -9.19 -5.39 10.06
N PHE A 42 -10.35 -5.26 10.67
CA PHE A 42 -10.69 -5.84 11.97
C PHE A 42 -11.85 -6.83 11.84
N ASP A 43 -11.88 -7.85 12.69
CA ASP A 43 -13.04 -8.71 12.85
C ASP A 43 -14.08 -8.09 13.80
N ASP A 44 -15.26 -8.71 13.88
CA ASP A 44 -16.37 -8.24 14.72
C ASP A 44 -16.02 -8.22 16.23
N LYS A 45 -14.91 -8.84 16.64
CA LYS A 45 -14.39 -8.85 18.02
C LYS A 45 -13.35 -7.74 18.26
N GLY A 46 -13.08 -6.90 17.26
CA GLY A 46 -12.09 -5.84 17.33
C GLY A 46 -10.64 -6.33 17.20
N LYS A 47 -10.42 -7.57 16.73
CA LYS A 47 -9.08 -8.09 16.49
C LYS A 47 -8.62 -7.69 15.09
N TYR A 48 -7.40 -7.19 14.98
CA TYR A 48 -6.76 -6.96 13.68
C TYR A 48 -6.55 -8.30 12.94
N VAL A 49 -7.05 -8.38 11.71
CA VAL A 49 -6.99 -9.60 10.87
C VAL A 49 -6.26 -9.41 9.55
N GLY A 50 -5.98 -8.17 9.14
CA GLY A 50 -5.20 -7.91 7.94
C GLY A 50 -5.33 -6.49 7.41
N VAL A 51 -4.99 -6.33 6.14
CA VAL A 51 -5.13 -5.07 5.41
C VAL A 51 -5.87 -5.29 4.10
N ILE A 52 -6.40 -4.22 3.52
CA ILE A 52 -6.91 -4.20 2.16
C ILE A 52 -6.41 -2.97 1.40
N ALA A 53 -5.96 -3.15 0.16
CA ALA A 53 -5.44 -2.08 -0.68
C ALA A 53 -6.40 -1.76 -1.84
N ARG A 54 -6.51 -0.49 -2.22
CA ARG A 54 -7.34 -0.04 -3.35
C ARG A 54 -7.05 -0.81 -4.63
N ARG A 55 -5.76 -1.01 -4.95
CA ARG A 55 -5.32 -1.74 -6.15
C ARG A 55 -5.84 -3.18 -6.20
N TRP A 56 -6.02 -3.84 -5.06
CA TRP A 56 -6.57 -5.19 -5.05
C TRP A 56 -8.04 -5.18 -5.43
N ILE A 57 -8.81 -4.21 -4.94
CA ILE A 57 -10.22 -4.03 -5.29
C ILE A 57 -10.38 -3.77 -6.78
N ILE A 58 -9.65 -2.76 -7.31
CA ILE A 58 -9.73 -2.37 -8.72
C ILE A 58 -9.32 -3.51 -9.65
N ARG A 59 -8.29 -4.29 -9.28
CA ARG A 59 -7.83 -5.40 -10.09
C ARG A 59 -8.63 -6.69 -9.93
N SER A 60 -9.42 -6.80 -8.88
CA SER A 60 -10.30 -7.95 -8.70
C SER A 60 -11.42 -7.96 -9.74
N ARG A 61 -11.99 -9.14 -9.98
CA ARG A 61 -13.24 -9.31 -10.73
C ARG A 61 -14.47 -9.31 -9.83
N LEU A 62 -14.29 -9.02 -8.54
CA LEU A 62 -15.37 -9.00 -7.56
C LEU A 62 -16.20 -7.72 -7.75
N ASP A 63 -17.51 -7.85 -7.67
CA ASP A 63 -18.41 -6.69 -7.64
C ASP A 63 -18.28 -5.97 -6.28
N PRO A 64 -17.80 -4.72 -6.25
CA PRO A 64 -17.58 -4.02 -4.98
C PRO A 64 -18.86 -3.76 -4.19
N ALA A 65 -20.03 -3.76 -4.82
CA ALA A 65 -21.32 -3.50 -4.17
C ALA A 65 -21.84 -4.70 -3.34
N THR A 66 -21.30 -5.89 -3.59
CA THR A 66 -21.76 -7.15 -2.98
C THR A 66 -20.65 -7.91 -2.26
N ALA A 67 -19.41 -7.88 -2.77
CA ALA A 67 -18.29 -8.59 -2.18
C ALA A 67 -17.84 -8.00 -0.84
N LYS A 68 -17.46 -8.88 0.10
CA LYS A 68 -16.97 -8.52 1.43
C LYS A 68 -15.45 -8.35 1.47
N VAL A 69 -14.97 -7.50 2.38
CA VAL A 69 -13.54 -7.25 2.61
C VAL A 69 -12.73 -8.52 2.84
N LYS A 70 -13.24 -9.44 3.67
CA LYS A 70 -12.57 -10.72 3.97
C LYS A 70 -12.27 -11.59 2.76
N ASN A 71 -12.99 -11.41 1.65
CA ASN A 71 -12.79 -12.17 0.42
C ASN A 71 -11.55 -11.69 -0.37
N LEU A 72 -10.97 -10.54 -0.01
CA LEU A 72 -9.87 -9.91 -0.76
C LEU A 72 -8.73 -9.37 0.12
N MET A 73 -8.94 -9.23 1.43
CA MET A 73 -7.91 -8.79 2.37
C MET A 73 -6.70 -9.72 2.37
N ARG A 74 -5.57 -9.20 2.86
CA ARG A 74 -4.33 -9.98 3.04
C ARG A 74 -3.75 -9.74 4.42
N THR A 75 -3.09 -10.75 4.98
CA THR A 75 -2.31 -10.58 6.21
C THR A 75 -1.06 -9.76 5.89
N ALA A 76 -0.81 -8.70 6.67
CA ALA A 76 0.43 -7.94 6.58
C ALA A 76 1.46 -8.41 7.63
N PRO A 77 2.76 -8.46 7.28
CA PRO A 77 3.83 -8.72 8.26
C PRO A 77 3.78 -7.74 9.43
N LYS A 78 3.92 -8.24 10.64
CA LYS A 78 3.97 -7.41 11.86
C LYS A 78 5.39 -6.92 12.10
N VAL A 79 5.52 -5.68 12.54
CA VAL A 79 6.78 -5.09 13.00
C VAL A 79 6.63 -4.58 14.44
N SER A 80 7.73 -4.32 15.13
CA SER A 80 7.72 -3.71 16.47
C SER A 80 8.29 -2.29 16.43
N PRO A 81 8.10 -1.48 17.50
CA PRO A 81 8.75 -0.18 17.64
C PRO A 81 10.28 -0.20 17.45
N GLU A 82 10.93 -1.32 17.79
CA GLU A 82 12.37 -1.52 17.69
C GLU A 82 12.82 -2.14 16.35
N THR A 83 11.89 -2.41 15.44
CA THR A 83 12.24 -2.82 14.07
C THR A 83 12.91 -1.64 13.36
N THR A 84 14.01 -1.89 12.65
CA THR A 84 14.66 -0.86 11.82
C THR A 84 13.83 -0.55 10.57
N ILE A 85 13.86 0.69 10.10
CA ILE A 85 13.10 1.08 8.89
C ILE A 85 13.58 0.33 7.63
N SER A 86 14.87 -0.05 7.54
CA SER A 86 15.37 -0.89 6.44
C SER A 86 14.78 -2.30 6.45
N LYS A 87 14.60 -2.89 7.65
CA LYS A 87 13.92 -4.19 7.79
C LYS A 87 12.44 -4.08 7.47
N ALA A 88 11.77 -3.00 7.90
CA ALA A 88 10.39 -2.72 7.53
C ALA A 88 10.25 -2.56 6.00
N ALA A 89 11.14 -1.83 5.34
CA ALA A 89 11.16 -1.65 3.89
C ALA A 89 11.30 -2.98 3.15
N LYS A 90 12.20 -3.86 3.60
CA LYS A 90 12.36 -5.21 3.06
C LYS A 90 11.06 -6.02 3.18
N LEU A 91 10.40 -6.00 4.34
CA LEU A 91 9.11 -6.68 4.53
C LEU A 91 8.00 -6.11 3.64
N MET A 92 7.98 -4.79 3.39
CA MET A 92 7.01 -4.16 2.49
C MET A 92 7.20 -4.62 1.04
N ILE A 93 8.46 -4.75 0.59
CA ILE A 93 8.81 -5.26 -0.73
C ILE A 93 8.38 -6.73 -0.86
N GLU A 94 8.82 -7.58 0.08
CA GLU A 94 8.55 -9.03 0.06
C GLU A 94 7.05 -9.34 0.12
N SER A 95 6.28 -8.58 0.91
CA SER A 95 4.83 -8.78 1.02
C SER A 95 4.01 -8.05 -0.05
N SER A 96 4.62 -7.14 -0.83
CA SER A 96 3.91 -6.20 -1.69
C SER A 96 2.83 -5.38 -0.95
N ILE A 97 3.09 -5.02 0.30
CA ILE A 97 2.20 -4.21 1.15
C ILE A 97 2.96 -2.97 1.59
N ARG A 98 2.42 -1.80 1.28
CA ARG A 98 3.06 -0.49 1.51
C ARG A 98 2.88 0.07 2.92
N GLN A 99 2.27 -0.71 3.81
CA GLN A 99 1.94 -0.29 5.18
C GLN A 99 1.92 -1.52 6.08
N LEU A 100 2.71 -1.50 7.15
CA LEU A 100 2.87 -2.61 8.07
C LEU A 100 2.32 -2.24 9.46
N PRO A 101 1.58 -3.13 10.12
CA PRO A 101 1.12 -2.88 11.48
C PRO A 101 2.28 -2.95 12.48
N VAL A 102 2.34 -1.95 13.36
CA VAL A 102 3.30 -1.87 14.47
C VAL A 102 2.65 -2.44 15.72
N PHE A 103 3.22 -3.52 16.25
CA PHE A 103 2.75 -4.21 17.44
C PHE A 103 3.76 -4.12 18.58
N GLU A 104 3.23 -4.00 19.79
CA GLU A 104 3.97 -4.29 21.01
C GLU A 104 3.25 -5.45 21.71
N LYS A 105 3.92 -6.61 21.76
CA LYS A 105 3.31 -7.88 22.15
C LYS A 105 2.07 -8.16 21.27
N ASN A 106 0.88 -8.24 21.86
CA ASN A 106 -0.38 -8.47 21.16
C ASN A 106 -1.19 -7.19 20.89
N ARG A 107 -0.66 -6.02 21.27
CA ARG A 107 -1.34 -4.74 21.11
C ARG A 107 -0.88 -4.05 19.83
N LEU A 108 -1.82 -3.74 18.95
CA LEU A 108 -1.59 -2.87 17.79
C LEU A 108 -1.39 -1.44 18.28
N LEU A 109 -0.23 -0.85 18.00
CA LEU A 109 0.10 0.53 18.38
C LEU A 109 -0.20 1.53 17.28
N GLY A 110 -0.10 1.12 16.02
CA GLY A 110 -0.19 1.98 14.86
C GLY A 110 0.30 1.29 13.59
N PHE A 111 0.66 2.08 12.59
CA PHE A 111 1.18 1.59 11.32
C PHE A 111 2.37 2.43 10.85
N VAL A 112 3.29 1.77 10.14
CA VAL A 112 4.36 2.42 9.39
C VAL A 112 4.11 2.22 7.90
N THR A 113 4.23 3.29 7.12
CA THR A 113 4.02 3.33 5.66
C THR A 113 5.34 3.42 4.89
N ASP A 114 5.31 3.17 3.59
CA ASP A 114 6.45 3.41 2.70
C ASP A 114 6.85 4.89 2.69
N GLU A 115 5.89 5.80 2.79
CA GLU A 115 6.11 7.25 2.95
C GLU A 115 6.81 7.59 4.28
N ASP A 116 6.41 7.00 5.40
CA ASP A 116 7.09 7.15 6.70
C ASP A 116 8.56 6.68 6.62
N ILE A 117 8.80 5.57 5.91
CA ILE A 117 10.16 5.06 5.68
C ILE A 117 10.97 6.04 4.83
N ILE A 118 10.40 6.57 3.75
CA ILE A 118 11.07 7.55 2.88
C ILE A 118 11.38 8.84 3.67
N HIS A 119 10.45 9.35 4.48
CA HIS A 119 10.70 10.53 5.30
C HIS A 119 11.79 10.28 6.37
N GLY A 120 11.74 9.15 7.06
CA GLY A 120 12.79 8.76 8.00
C GLY A 120 14.14 8.59 7.30
N ALA A 121 14.14 8.02 6.11
CA ALA A 121 15.33 7.82 5.30
C ALA A 121 16.00 9.15 4.90
N VAL A 122 15.23 10.09 4.36
CA VAL A 122 15.73 11.35 3.78
C VAL A 122 16.17 12.36 4.85
N THR A 123 15.74 12.20 6.11
CA THR A 123 16.24 13.02 7.23
C THR A 123 17.63 12.61 7.73
N GLN A 124 18.20 11.52 7.19
CA GLN A 124 19.62 11.14 7.33
C GLN A 124 20.25 10.87 5.95
N GLU A 125 21.54 10.50 5.90
CA GLU A 125 22.19 10.06 4.65
C GLU A 125 21.62 8.72 4.17
N TRP A 126 20.60 8.77 3.32
CA TRP A 126 20.05 7.61 2.63
C TRP A 126 20.16 7.75 1.12
N GLY A 127 20.76 6.75 0.48
CA GLY A 127 20.59 6.48 -0.95
C GLY A 127 21.49 7.27 -1.90
N ASN A 128 22.66 6.71 -2.23
CA ASN A 128 23.48 7.11 -3.39
C ASN A 128 23.22 6.22 -4.63
N THR A 129 22.18 5.37 -4.59
CA THR A 129 21.80 4.54 -5.74
C THR A 129 21.10 5.41 -6.77
N LEU A 130 21.73 5.56 -7.94
CA LEU A 130 21.14 6.27 -9.07
C LEU A 130 19.78 5.67 -9.45
N VAL A 131 18.78 6.53 -9.70
CA VAL A 131 17.43 6.13 -10.13
C VAL A 131 17.48 5.22 -11.37
N GLU A 132 18.41 5.46 -12.30
CA GLU A 132 18.70 4.58 -13.45
C GLU A 132 18.79 3.10 -13.10
N LYS A 133 19.38 2.79 -11.94
CA LYS A 133 19.63 1.41 -11.50
C LYS A 133 18.37 0.70 -11.01
N ILE A 134 17.31 1.44 -10.69
CA ILE A 134 16.10 0.92 -10.03
C ILE A 134 14.79 1.29 -10.75
N MET A 135 14.82 2.22 -11.71
CA MET A 135 13.62 2.63 -12.45
C MET A 135 13.06 1.49 -13.30
N SER A 136 11.73 1.45 -13.42
CA SER A 136 11.07 0.59 -14.42
C SER A 136 11.43 1.08 -15.82
N ARG A 137 12.10 0.24 -16.61
CA ARG A 137 12.44 0.54 -18.01
C ARG A 137 11.23 0.24 -18.89
N ALA A 138 10.97 1.10 -19.89
CA ALA A 138 9.84 0.99 -20.82
C ALA A 138 8.49 0.75 -20.11
N PRO A 139 7.98 1.73 -19.33
CA PRO A 139 6.71 1.57 -18.64
C PRO A 139 5.57 1.30 -19.64
N TYR A 140 4.61 0.45 -19.27
CA TYR A 140 3.39 0.28 -20.06
C TYR A 140 2.64 1.61 -20.16
N THR A 141 2.45 2.12 -21.36
CA THR A 141 1.72 3.35 -21.64
C THR A 141 0.35 3.06 -22.25
N ILE A 142 -0.50 4.08 -22.32
CA ILE A 142 -1.77 4.01 -23.04
C ILE A 142 -2.05 5.32 -23.79
N GLU A 143 -2.56 5.21 -25.01
CA GLU A 143 -2.93 6.39 -25.81
C GLU A 143 -4.11 7.16 -25.21
N ALA A 144 -4.08 8.49 -25.28
CA ALA A 144 -5.05 9.40 -24.66
C ALA A 144 -6.49 9.21 -25.15
N HIS A 145 -6.67 8.72 -26.38
CA HIS A 145 -7.98 8.43 -26.96
C HIS A 145 -8.59 7.10 -26.50
N ARG A 146 -7.88 6.30 -25.70
CA ARG A 146 -8.36 5.01 -25.18
C ARG A 146 -9.34 5.20 -24.03
N SER A 147 -10.27 4.26 -23.88
CA SER A 147 -11.26 4.32 -22.82
C SER A 147 -10.66 4.04 -21.43
N VAL A 148 -11.29 4.57 -20.37
CA VAL A 148 -10.95 4.24 -18.98
C VAL A 148 -11.04 2.72 -18.73
N GLY A 149 -11.97 2.02 -19.40
CA GLY A 149 -12.05 0.56 -19.34
C GLY A 149 -10.77 -0.11 -19.83
N ALA A 150 -10.16 0.38 -20.91
CA ALA A 150 -8.88 -0.12 -21.41
C ALA A 150 -7.74 0.13 -20.42
N VAL A 151 -7.73 1.28 -19.72
CA VAL A 151 -6.76 1.56 -18.65
C VAL A 151 -6.89 0.52 -17.53
N ILE A 152 -8.11 0.24 -17.07
CA ILE A 152 -8.37 -0.73 -15.98
C ILE A 152 -7.97 -2.15 -16.40
N SER A 153 -8.26 -2.55 -17.65
CA SER A 153 -7.82 -3.85 -18.18
C SER A 153 -6.30 -3.97 -18.20
N LEU A 154 -5.58 -2.95 -18.70
CA LEU A 154 -4.12 -2.92 -18.69
C LEU A 154 -3.56 -3.01 -17.26
N MET A 155 -4.13 -2.24 -16.32
CA MET A 155 -3.74 -2.28 -14.90
C MET A 155 -3.94 -3.67 -14.27
N ARG A 156 -5.00 -4.38 -14.66
CA ARG A 156 -5.31 -5.75 -14.23
C ARG A 156 -4.30 -6.75 -14.79
N GLU A 157 -4.10 -6.72 -16.11
CA GLU A 157 -3.24 -7.66 -16.84
C GLU A 157 -1.78 -7.52 -16.43
N GLN A 158 -1.28 -6.28 -16.36
CA GLN A 158 0.14 -6.02 -16.08
C GLN A 158 0.44 -5.87 -14.59
N GLY A 159 -0.56 -5.95 -13.72
CA GLY A 159 -0.35 -5.80 -12.29
C GLY A 159 0.22 -4.43 -11.91
N ILE A 160 -0.11 -3.38 -12.67
CA ILE A 160 0.28 -1.97 -12.42
C ILE A 160 -0.89 -1.12 -11.92
N SER A 161 -0.60 -0.06 -11.16
CA SER A 161 -1.62 0.81 -10.54
C SER A 161 -1.59 2.23 -11.10
N HIS A 162 -0.60 2.52 -11.94
CA HIS A 162 -0.41 3.77 -12.64
C HIS A 162 0.03 3.41 -14.06
N VAL A 163 -0.45 4.18 -15.03
CA VAL A 163 -0.16 4.02 -16.45
C VAL A 163 0.10 5.43 -16.98
N PRO A 164 1.29 5.71 -17.52
CA PRO A 164 1.51 6.95 -18.26
C PRO A 164 0.58 7.02 -19.46
N VAL A 165 -0.15 8.13 -19.58
CA VAL A 165 -0.98 8.42 -20.75
C VAL A 165 -0.09 9.13 -21.76
N ILE A 166 -0.18 8.73 -23.03
CA ILE A 166 0.58 9.33 -24.13
C ILE A 166 -0.37 9.78 -25.24
N ASP A 167 0.02 10.77 -26.02
CA ASP A 167 -0.64 11.16 -27.26
C ASP A 167 0.38 11.14 -28.40
N ASN A 168 0.18 10.26 -29.39
CA ASN A 168 1.07 10.10 -30.53
C ASN A 168 2.54 9.86 -30.12
N GLY A 169 2.74 8.99 -29.11
CA GLY A 169 4.07 8.64 -28.62
C GLY A 169 4.74 9.67 -27.70
N LYS A 170 4.03 10.74 -27.31
CA LYS A 170 4.52 11.75 -26.36
C LYS A 170 3.71 11.72 -25.06
N LEU A 171 4.37 11.94 -23.93
CA LEU A 171 3.73 12.04 -22.61
C LEU A 171 2.83 13.29 -22.52
#